data_AF-A0A430KLS6-F1
#
_entry.id   AF-A0A430KLS6-F1
#
_cell.length_a   1.000
_cell.length_b   1.000
_cell.length_c   1.000
_cell.angle_alpha   90.00
_cell.angle_beta   90.00
_cell.angle_gamma   90.00
#
_symmetry.space_group_name_H-M   'P 1'
#
loop_
_entity.id
_entity.type
_entity.pdbx_description
1 polymer ?
#
loop_
_entity_poly.entity_id
_entity_poly.type
_entity_poly.pdbx_seq_one_letter_code
_entity_poly.pdbx_strand_id
1 'polypeptide(L)'
;MTNQKEKMKWVLFWVFLILFVVMVLGTLAMVFLGFGSPTESERELMVKGLIGEVAACIIALFYSIFGLKGGAEETDKLQELESKIEHLLSVIETFKLSDKKSRVVPLSSVEQVSTSASVESVAQEDFEGKVYVLGTEPAFPITEYELKPLPSDIKKDIRKAKPLDVKHRKSSYKGMKVQWRALLSTVEEKGDNKLRITADLDDSLLFASFEVEKNTNNTLLIADEGEPFWLCGEIIEAESYTIELGKVKLKFRET
;
A
#
# COMPACT_ATOMS: atom_id res chain seq x y z
N MET A 1 -3.22 -33.80 -14.03
CA MET A 1 -1.78 -34.08 -13.81
C MET A 1 -1.16 -33.33 -12.61
N THR A 2 -1.88 -32.40 -11.95
CA THR A 2 -1.39 -31.65 -10.76
C THR A 2 -1.35 -32.49 -9.48
N ASN A 3 -2.38 -33.31 -9.25
CA ASN A 3 -2.55 -34.14 -8.06
C ASN A 3 -1.40 -35.17 -7.84
N GLN A 4 -0.81 -35.68 -8.93
CA GLN A 4 0.29 -36.64 -8.85
C GLN A 4 1.63 -35.97 -8.48
N LYS A 5 1.85 -34.72 -8.91
CA LYS A 5 3.05 -33.93 -8.57
C LYS A 5 3.04 -33.52 -7.11
N GLU A 6 1.88 -33.14 -6.57
CA GLU A 6 1.73 -32.81 -5.14
C GLU A 6 1.92 -34.03 -4.24
N LYS A 7 1.33 -35.18 -4.61
CA LYS A 7 1.55 -36.44 -3.89
C LYS A 7 3.04 -36.84 -3.87
N MET A 8 3.75 -36.67 -4.99
CA MET A 8 5.19 -36.96 -5.04
C MET A 8 6.02 -36.02 -4.15
N LYS A 9 5.68 -34.73 -4.10
CA LYS A 9 6.32 -33.76 -3.18
C LYS A 9 6.09 -34.12 -1.71
N TRP A 10 4.86 -34.50 -1.36
CA TRP A 10 4.51 -34.89 0.00
C TRP A 10 5.22 -36.18 0.44
N VAL A 11 5.34 -37.16 -0.46
CA VAL A 11 6.11 -38.39 -0.19
C VAL A 11 7.59 -38.06 -0.01
N LEU A 12 8.18 -37.21 -0.85
CA LEU A 12 9.57 -36.79 -0.71
C LEU A 12 9.82 -36.05 0.62
N PHE A 13 8.86 -35.22 1.05
CA PHE A 13 8.89 -34.53 2.33
C PHE A 13 8.89 -35.52 3.51
N TRP A 14 7.99 -36.51 3.53
CA TRP A 14 7.95 -37.53 4.59
C TRP A 14 9.24 -38.34 4.65
N VAL A 15 9.77 -38.77 3.50
CA VAL A 15 11.03 -39.53 3.45
C VAL A 15 12.18 -38.70 3.99
N PHE A 16 12.27 -37.42 3.60
CA PHE A 16 13.29 -36.49 4.09
C PHE A 16 13.15 -36.25 5.60
N LEU A 17 11.93 -36.05 6.10
CA LEU A 17 11.66 -35.83 7.53
C LEU A 17 12.07 -37.04 8.37
N ILE A 18 11.74 -38.26 7.93
CA ILE A 18 12.11 -39.48 8.65
C ILE A 18 13.63 -39.64 8.68
N LEU A 19 14.32 -39.46 7.53
CA LEU A 19 15.79 -39.54 7.47
C LEU A 19 16.46 -38.49 8.37
N PHE A 20 15.94 -37.26 8.37
CA PHE A 20 16.43 -36.17 9.20
C PHE A 20 16.26 -36.48 10.69
N VAL A 21 15.08 -36.95 11.12
CA VAL A 21 14.82 -37.34 12.52
C VAL A 21 15.76 -38.47 12.95
N VAL A 22 15.97 -39.48 12.10
CA VAL A 22 16.92 -40.58 12.38
C VAL A 22 18.35 -40.05 12.52
N MET A 23 18.78 -39.13 11.67
CA MET A 23 20.12 -38.52 11.73
C MET A 23 20.31 -37.67 13.00
N VAL A 24 19.34 -36.83 13.34
CA VAL A 24 19.36 -36.01 14.57
C VAL A 24 19.37 -36.90 15.81
N LEU A 25 18.54 -37.94 15.85
CA LEU A 25 18.55 -38.91 16.97
C LEU A 25 19.87 -39.66 17.06
N GLY A 26 20.49 -40.02 15.93
CA GLY A 26 21.81 -40.66 15.89
C GLY A 26 22.90 -39.77 16.46
N THR A 27 22.95 -38.50 16.07
CA THR A 27 23.92 -37.53 16.60
C THR A 27 23.68 -37.23 18.08
N LEU A 28 22.42 -37.09 18.52
CA LEU A 28 22.08 -36.93 19.93
C LEU A 28 22.46 -38.17 20.75
N ALA A 29 22.22 -39.38 20.25
CA ALA A 29 22.64 -40.61 20.91
C ALA A 29 24.16 -40.69 21.06
N MET A 30 24.92 -40.31 20.03
CA MET A 30 26.39 -40.27 20.09
C MET A 30 26.91 -39.26 21.12
N VAL A 31 26.30 -38.07 21.17
CA VAL A 31 26.69 -36.96 22.05
C VAL A 31 26.28 -37.20 23.51
N PHE A 32 25.06 -37.67 23.77
CA PHE A 32 24.49 -37.80 25.12
C PHE A 32 24.65 -39.19 25.74
N LEU A 33 24.57 -40.27 24.94
CA LEU A 33 24.75 -41.63 25.45
C LEU A 33 26.22 -42.08 25.41
N GLY A 34 27.12 -41.26 24.83
CA GLY A 34 28.56 -41.49 24.88
C GLY A 34 29.05 -42.65 24.03
N PHE A 35 28.26 -43.09 23.04
CA PHE A 35 28.73 -44.07 22.05
C PHE A 35 29.93 -43.50 21.28
N GLY A 36 31.10 -44.12 21.43
CA GLY A 36 32.33 -43.77 20.69
C GLY A 36 33.35 -42.89 21.42
N SER A 37 33.15 -42.56 22.71
CA SER A 37 34.10 -41.77 23.54
C SER A 37 34.68 -40.52 22.83
N PRO A 38 33.85 -39.64 22.25
CA PRO A 38 34.35 -38.43 21.59
C PRO A 38 34.97 -37.47 22.62
N THR A 39 36.09 -36.86 22.25
CA THR A 39 36.74 -35.83 23.08
C THR A 39 35.87 -34.56 23.17
N GLU A 40 36.01 -33.75 24.23
CA GLU A 40 35.14 -32.58 24.44
C GLU A 40 35.18 -31.59 23.27
N SER A 41 36.34 -31.45 22.61
CA SER A 41 36.51 -30.64 21.40
C SER A 41 35.75 -31.18 20.18
N GLU A 42 35.66 -32.51 20.03
CA GLU A 42 34.92 -33.14 18.94
C GLU A 42 33.42 -33.01 19.17
N ARG A 43 32.98 -33.11 20.43
CA ARG A 43 31.57 -32.93 20.81
C ARG A 43 31.06 -31.52 20.47
N GLU A 44 31.82 -30.48 20.79
CA GLU A 44 31.41 -29.10 20.48
C GLU A 44 31.30 -28.86 18.96
N LEU A 45 32.23 -29.43 18.18
CA LEU A 45 32.23 -29.31 16.72
C LEU A 45 31.06 -30.08 16.10
N MET A 46 30.72 -31.26 16.63
CA MET A 46 29.53 -32.02 16.22
C MET A 46 28.23 -31.27 16.50
N VAL A 47 28.11 -30.61 17.66
CA VAL A 47 26.92 -29.83 18.02
C VAL A 47 26.78 -28.60 17.12
N LYS A 48 27.87 -27.88 16.85
CA LYS A 48 27.86 -26.74 15.91
C LYS A 48 27.53 -27.17 14.48
N GLY A 49 28.07 -28.31 14.03
CA GLY A 49 27.75 -28.91 12.74
C GLY A 49 26.26 -29.27 12.63
N LEU A 50 25.70 -29.92 13.67
CA LEU A 50 24.29 -30.27 13.74
C LEU A 50 23.39 -29.03 13.65
N ILE A 51 23.71 -27.95 14.37
CA ILE A 51 22.94 -26.70 14.32
C ILE A 51 22.97 -26.08 12.92
N GLY A 52 24.13 -26.09 12.25
CA GLY A 52 24.27 -25.61 10.88
C GLY A 52 23.47 -26.45 9.88
N GLU A 53 23.50 -27.77 10.02
CA GLU A 53 22.76 -28.70 9.16
C GLU A 53 21.24 -28.60 9.37
N VAL A 54 20.79 -28.48 10.62
CA VAL A 54 19.39 -28.23 10.97
C VAL A 54 18.91 -26.92 10.35
N ALA A 55 19.71 -25.85 10.44
CA ALA A 55 19.37 -24.56 9.84
C ALA A 55 19.27 -24.65 8.31
N ALA A 56 20.21 -25.31 7.64
CA ALA A 56 20.18 -25.54 6.19
C ALA A 56 18.97 -26.39 5.76
N CYS A 57 18.64 -27.43 6.52
CA CYS A 57 17.46 -28.27 6.29
C CYS A 57 16.16 -27.49 6.45
N ILE A 58 16.04 -26.64 7.47
CA ILE A 58 14.90 -25.75 7.64
C ILE A 58 14.78 -24.82 6.42
N ILE A 59 15.86 -24.16 6.00
CA ILE A 59 15.84 -23.27 4.83
C ILE A 59 15.41 -24.03 3.55
N ALA A 60 15.92 -25.25 3.34
CA ALA A 60 15.53 -26.09 2.20
C ALA A 60 14.07 -26.55 2.26
N LEU A 61 13.57 -26.87 3.46
CA LEU A 61 12.15 -27.20 3.69
C LEU A 61 11.27 -25.99 3.42
N PHE A 62 11.66 -24.81 3.87
CA PHE A 62 10.96 -23.56 3.54
C PHE A 62 10.98 -23.33 2.02
N TYR A 63 12.11 -23.54 1.34
CA TYR A 63 12.19 -23.41 -0.11
C TYR A 63 11.32 -24.44 -0.86
N SER A 64 11.22 -25.67 -0.33
CA SER A 64 10.44 -26.77 -0.92
C SER A 64 8.94 -26.68 -0.63
N ILE A 65 8.53 -26.21 0.56
CA ILE A 65 7.13 -26.06 1.00
C ILE A 65 6.53 -24.75 0.48
N PHE A 66 7.27 -23.63 0.60
CA PHE A 66 6.82 -22.33 0.11
C PHE A 66 7.07 -22.12 -1.39
N GLY A 67 7.68 -23.11 -2.06
CA GLY A 67 7.67 -23.16 -3.52
C GLY A 67 8.12 -21.86 -4.17
N LEU A 68 9.28 -21.32 -3.76
CA LEU A 68 9.97 -20.20 -4.45
C LEU A 68 10.52 -20.60 -5.83
N LYS A 69 9.89 -21.59 -6.48
CA LYS A 69 9.98 -21.86 -7.89
C LYS A 69 8.66 -21.39 -8.48
N GLY A 70 8.62 -20.11 -8.85
CA GLY A 70 7.47 -19.46 -9.49
C GLY A 70 6.82 -20.40 -10.49
N GLY A 71 5.62 -20.87 -10.13
CA GLY A 71 4.76 -21.53 -11.09
C GLY A 71 4.35 -20.45 -12.07
N ALA A 72 4.74 -20.62 -13.34
CA ALA A 72 4.34 -19.72 -14.42
C ALA A 72 2.82 -19.44 -14.42
N GLU A 73 2.00 -20.38 -13.94
CA GLU A 73 0.54 -20.18 -13.76
C GLU A 73 0.15 -19.14 -12.71
N GLU A 74 0.94 -18.92 -11.65
CA GLU A 74 0.58 -17.96 -10.59
C GLU A 74 1.05 -16.56 -10.96
N THR A 75 2.17 -16.43 -11.68
CA THR A 75 2.56 -15.18 -12.34
C THR A 75 1.62 -14.82 -13.48
N ASP A 76 1.16 -15.79 -14.28
CA ASP A 76 0.18 -15.53 -15.34
C ASP A 76 -1.17 -15.13 -14.75
N LYS A 77 -1.61 -15.75 -13.65
CA LYS A 77 -2.83 -15.34 -12.94
C LYS A 77 -2.69 -14.00 -12.23
N LEU A 78 -1.53 -13.70 -11.66
CA LEU A 78 -1.25 -12.39 -11.08
C LEU A 78 -1.18 -11.30 -12.16
N GLN A 79 -0.57 -11.58 -13.30
CA GLN A 79 -0.51 -10.67 -14.44
C GLN A 79 -1.87 -10.55 -15.14
N GLU A 80 -2.68 -11.62 -15.16
CA GLU A 80 -4.08 -11.59 -15.59
C GLU A 80 -4.95 -10.81 -14.59
N LEU A 81 -4.71 -10.93 -13.28
CA LEU A 81 -5.39 -10.11 -12.27
C LEU A 81 -4.98 -8.65 -12.38
N GLU A 82 -3.69 -8.37 -12.54
CA GLU A 82 -3.14 -7.02 -12.66
C GLU A 82 -3.67 -6.36 -13.93
N SER A 83 -3.67 -7.06 -15.06
CA SER A 83 -4.28 -6.56 -16.30
C SER A 83 -5.80 -6.43 -16.22
N LYS A 84 -6.51 -7.29 -15.49
CA LYS A 84 -7.96 -7.11 -15.20
C LYS A 84 -8.23 -5.92 -14.31
N ILE A 85 -7.38 -5.67 -13.31
CA ILE A 85 -7.48 -4.50 -12.43
C ILE A 85 -7.21 -3.23 -13.24
N GLU A 86 -6.17 -3.22 -14.07
CA GLU A 86 -5.84 -2.10 -14.95
C GLU A 86 -6.96 -1.84 -15.98
N HIS A 87 -7.54 -2.91 -16.54
CA HIS A 87 -8.69 -2.81 -17.43
C HIS A 87 -9.92 -2.26 -16.71
N LEU A 88 -10.26 -2.75 -15.51
CA LEU A 88 -11.38 -2.24 -14.73
C LEU A 88 -11.18 -0.77 -14.33
N LEU A 89 -9.96 -0.38 -13.96
CA LEU A 89 -9.64 1.02 -13.67
C LEU A 89 -9.76 1.90 -14.91
N SER A 90 -9.29 1.43 -16.08
CA SER A 90 -9.45 2.16 -17.35
C SER A 90 -10.91 2.26 -17.81
N VAL A 91 -11.73 1.24 -17.49
CA VAL A 91 -13.17 1.23 -17.76
C VAL A 91 -13.89 2.22 -16.84
N ILE A 92 -13.55 2.27 -15.56
CA ILE A 92 -14.07 3.27 -14.62
C ILE A 92 -13.69 4.70 -15.07
N GLU A 93 -12.47 4.88 -15.57
CA GLU A 93 -12.00 6.17 -16.11
C GLU A 93 -12.74 6.56 -17.40
N THR A 94 -12.99 5.61 -18.30
CA THR A 94 -13.77 5.85 -19.52
C THR A 94 -15.26 6.06 -19.24
N PHE A 95 -15.84 5.42 -18.23
CA PHE A 95 -17.21 5.72 -17.76
C PHE A 95 -17.28 7.13 -17.15
N LYS A 96 -16.31 7.54 -16.33
CA LYS A 96 -16.21 8.94 -15.84
C LYS A 96 -16.07 9.96 -16.97
N LEU A 97 -15.44 9.60 -18.09
CA LEU A 97 -15.29 10.47 -19.27
C LEU A 97 -16.51 10.43 -20.21
N SER A 98 -17.28 9.34 -20.24
CA SER A 98 -18.44 9.19 -21.12
C SER A 98 -19.69 9.93 -20.62
N ASP A 99 -19.84 10.15 -19.31
CA ASP A 99 -20.89 11.03 -18.76
C ASP A 99 -20.66 12.53 -19.12
N LYS A 100 -19.47 12.87 -19.61
CA LYS A 100 -19.03 14.25 -19.87
C LYS A 100 -19.32 14.77 -21.28
N LYS A 101 -19.85 13.94 -22.20
CA LYS A 101 -19.96 14.30 -23.64
C LYS A 101 -21.38 14.32 -24.23
N SER A 102 -22.44 14.25 -23.43
CA SER A 102 -23.81 14.35 -23.97
C SER A 102 -24.68 15.37 -23.21
N ARG A 103 -24.52 16.67 -23.52
CA ARG A 103 -25.66 17.59 -23.81
C ARG A 103 -25.24 19.07 -23.89
N VAL A 104 -25.42 19.68 -25.08
CA VAL A 104 -25.83 21.09 -25.36
C VAL A 104 -26.45 21.08 -26.79
N VAL A 105 -27.79 21.08 -27.06
CA VAL A 105 -28.85 22.17 -27.10
C VAL A 105 -28.71 23.09 -28.36
N PRO A 106 -29.74 23.76 -29.02
CA PRO A 106 -31.19 24.06 -28.73
C PRO A 106 -32.20 23.66 -29.87
N LEU A 107 -33.53 23.51 -29.70
CA LEU A 107 -34.69 24.33 -29.27
C LEU A 107 -35.28 25.32 -30.31
N SER A 108 -36.40 24.91 -30.95
CA SER A 108 -37.60 25.68 -31.37
C SER A 108 -38.56 24.66 -32.03
N SER A 109 -39.87 24.52 -31.80
CA SER A 109 -40.90 25.39 -31.20
C SER A 109 -42.11 24.53 -30.75
N VAL A 110 -42.78 24.95 -29.68
CA VAL A 110 -44.22 24.80 -29.34
C VAL A 110 -44.93 23.46 -29.64
N GLU A 111 -45.03 22.59 -28.63
CA GLU A 111 -46.29 22.05 -28.08
C GLU A 111 -45.99 21.10 -26.89
N GLN A 112 -46.76 21.29 -25.80
CA GLN A 112 -47.02 20.39 -24.66
C GLN A 112 -45.87 19.83 -23.77
N VAL A 113 -46.25 19.72 -22.48
CA VAL A 113 -45.66 18.97 -21.36
C VAL A 113 -44.71 19.73 -20.43
N SER A 114 -45.28 20.05 -19.26
CA SER A 114 -44.76 19.98 -17.89
C SER A 114 -43.30 20.36 -17.65
N THR A 115 -43.08 21.44 -16.89
CA THR A 115 -41.77 21.71 -16.26
C THR A 115 -41.98 22.14 -14.81
N SER A 116 -41.76 21.17 -13.93
CA SER A 116 -41.40 21.32 -12.54
C SER A 116 -39.94 21.77 -12.41
N ALA A 117 -39.66 22.45 -11.30
CA ALA A 117 -38.40 23.09 -10.97
C ALA A 117 -37.15 22.18 -11.03
N SER A 118 -36.10 22.78 -11.60
CA SER A 118 -34.65 22.65 -11.35
C SER A 118 -34.15 21.63 -10.32
N VAL A 119 -33.38 20.65 -10.80
CA VAL A 119 -32.25 20.01 -10.07
C VAL A 119 -31.20 19.63 -11.11
N GLU A 120 -30.12 20.41 -11.21
CA GLU A 120 -28.94 20.15 -12.06
C GLU A 120 -27.71 19.84 -11.18
N SER A 121 -26.75 19.09 -11.75
CA SER A 121 -25.34 18.87 -11.35
C SER A 121 -25.03 17.99 -10.12
N VAL A 122 -24.58 16.76 -10.35
CA VAL A 122 -23.88 15.92 -9.36
C VAL A 122 -22.74 15.21 -10.08
N ALA A 123 -21.55 15.19 -9.48
CA ALA A 123 -20.37 14.35 -9.81
C ALA A 123 -19.20 14.93 -10.62
N GLN A 124 -19.18 16.21 -11.00
CA GLN A 124 -17.98 16.84 -11.59
C GLN A 124 -17.46 18.08 -10.85
N GLU A 125 -18.04 18.38 -9.68
CA GLU A 125 -17.69 19.52 -8.81
C GLU A 125 -16.84 19.12 -7.59
N ASP A 126 -16.47 17.85 -7.41
CA ASP A 126 -16.33 17.35 -6.04
C ASP A 126 -15.00 17.66 -5.33
N PHE A 127 -13.82 17.59 -5.97
CA PHE A 127 -12.56 17.85 -5.26
C PHE A 127 -12.11 19.32 -5.31
N GLU A 128 -11.74 19.84 -6.48
CA GLU A 128 -11.24 21.23 -6.60
C GLU A 128 -12.30 22.25 -6.15
N GLY A 129 -13.59 21.96 -6.34
CA GLY A 129 -14.69 22.80 -5.84
C GLY A 129 -14.72 22.88 -4.32
N LYS A 130 -14.63 21.73 -3.63
CA LYS A 130 -14.58 21.67 -2.16
C LYS A 130 -13.31 22.31 -1.60
N VAL A 131 -12.18 22.07 -2.26
CA VAL A 131 -10.87 22.58 -1.83
C VAL A 131 -10.69 24.07 -2.11
N TYR A 132 -11.35 24.64 -3.12
CA TYR A 132 -11.28 26.08 -3.45
C TYR A 132 -11.71 26.97 -2.27
N VAL A 133 -12.55 26.44 -1.39
CA VAL A 133 -13.04 27.10 -0.17
C VAL A 133 -11.89 27.48 0.79
N LEU A 134 -10.74 26.79 0.72
CA LEU A 134 -9.56 27.08 1.54
C LEU A 134 -8.71 28.25 1.03
N GLY A 135 -9.05 28.81 -0.14
CA GLY A 135 -8.25 29.81 -0.83
C GLY A 135 -7.01 29.23 -1.54
N THR A 136 -6.26 30.11 -2.20
CA THR A 136 -5.03 29.78 -2.93
C THR A 136 -3.76 30.12 -2.14
N GLU A 137 -3.90 30.84 -1.03
CA GLU A 137 -2.77 31.21 -0.18
C GLU A 137 -2.35 30.03 0.71
N PRO A 138 -1.05 29.71 0.77
CA PRO A 138 -0.56 28.60 1.58
C PRO A 138 -0.79 28.86 3.07
N ALA A 139 -1.37 27.87 3.76
CA ALA A 139 -1.61 27.96 5.19
C ALA A 139 -0.33 27.95 6.04
N PHE A 140 0.79 27.46 5.48
CA PHE A 140 2.05 27.29 6.19
C PHE A 140 3.19 28.06 5.51
N PRO A 141 4.21 28.50 6.26
CA PRO A 141 5.34 29.25 5.70
C PRO A 141 6.05 28.48 4.59
N ILE A 142 6.11 29.08 3.40
CA ILE A 142 6.78 28.49 2.22
C ILE A 142 8.28 28.28 2.46
N THR A 143 8.87 29.02 3.38
CA THR A 143 10.27 28.83 3.81
C THR A 143 10.51 27.49 4.50
N GLU A 144 9.47 26.85 5.02
CA GLU A 144 9.57 25.56 5.71
C GLU A 144 8.91 24.41 4.94
N TYR A 145 7.81 24.68 4.22
CA TYR A 145 7.05 23.67 3.48
C TYR A 145 6.84 24.07 2.03
N GLU A 146 7.26 23.20 1.12
CA GLU A 146 7.18 23.46 -0.31
C GLU A 146 5.78 23.11 -0.87
N LEU A 147 5.28 23.94 -1.77
CA LEU A 147 4.05 23.68 -2.54
C LEU A 147 4.28 22.70 -3.70
N LYS A 148 5.54 22.51 -4.08
CA LYS A 148 5.98 21.57 -5.10
C LYS A 148 6.88 20.53 -4.46
N PRO A 149 6.89 19.28 -4.95
CA PRO A 149 6.07 18.76 -6.05
C PRO A 149 4.59 18.61 -5.65
N LEU A 150 3.69 18.65 -6.65
CA LEU A 150 2.29 18.30 -6.44
C LEU A 150 2.15 16.79 -6.26
N PRO A 151 1.14 16.30 -5.51
CA PRO A 151 0.89 14.87 -5.34
C PRO A 151 0.79 14.13 -6.68
N SER A 152 0.03 14.71 -7.62
CA SER A 152 -0.15 14.15 -8.97
C SER A 152 1.16 14.07 -9.78
N ASP A 153 2.11 14.98 -9.55
CA ASP A 153 3.43 14.98 -10.19
C ASP A 153 4.30 13.85 -9.63
N ILE A 154 4.30 13.65 -8.30
CA ILE A 154 4.99 12.52 -7.65
C ILE A 154 4.50 11.20 -8.24
N LYS A 155 3.17 11.02 -8.30
CA LYS A 155 2.56 9.81 -8.85
C LYS A 155 2.95 9.57 -10.30
N LYS A 156 2.91 10.61 -11.14
CA LYS A 156 3.31 10.52 -12.56
C LYS A 156 4.79 10.19 -12.71
N ASP A 157 5.67 10.77 -11.90
CA ASP A 157 7.10 10.49 -11.96
C ASP A 157 7.43 9.05 -11.54
N ILE A 158 6.81 8.55 -10.46
CA ILE A 158 6.96 7.17 -10.00
C ILE A 158 6.47 6.18 -11.07
N ARG A 159 5.30 6.43 -11.68
CA ARG A 159 4.74 5.56 -12.73
C ARG A 159 5.54 5.53 -14.03
N LYS A 160 6.19 6.65 -14.37
CA LYS A 160 7.03 6.76 -15.58
C LYS A 160 8.43 6.20 -15.38
N ALA A 161 8.84 5.96 -14.14
CA ALA A 161 10.15 5.39 -13.84
C ALA A 161 10.26 3.95 -14.40
N LYS A 162 11.46 3.58 -14.83
CA LYS A 162 11.74 2.19 -15.21
C LYS A 162 11.57 1.28 -13.99
N PRO A 163 11.14 0.01 -14.14
CA PRO A 163 10.90 -0.88 -13.00
C PRO A 163 12.06 -0.99 -12.01
N LEU A 164 13.31 -0.97 -12.49
CA LEU A 164 14.52 -1.01 -11.67
C LEU A 164 14.76 0.30 -10.89
N ASP A 165 14.28 1.43 -11.41
CA ASP A 165 14.49 2.77 -10.86
C ASP A 165 13.34 3.21 -9.93
N VAL A 166 12.20 2.52 -9.95
CA VAL A 166 11.01 2.86 -9.12
C VAL A 166 11.40 3.02 -7.65
N LYS A 167 12.17 2.07 -7.09
CA LYS A 167 12.57 2.13 -5.67
C LYS A 167 13.44 3.36 -5.38
N HIS A 168 14.36 3.68 -6.28
CA HIS A 168 15.19 4.88 -6.16
C HIS A 168 14.34 6.15 -6.27
N ARG A 169 13.38 6.19 -7.19
CA ARG A 169 12.47 7.33 -7.33
C ARG A 169 11.57 7.54 -6.12
N LYS A 170 10.94 6.50 -5.58
CA LYS A 170 10.18 6.59 -4.32
C LYS A 170 11.05 7.18 -3.19
N SER A 171 12.28 6.70 -3.09
CA SER A 171 13.24 7.16 -2.06
C SER A 171 13.67 8.61 -2.24
N SER A 172 13.64 9.15 -3.46
CA SER A 172 14.07 10.54 -3.74
C SER A 172 13.15 11.60 -3.16
N TYR A 173 11.90 11.25 -2.84
CA TYR A 173 10.93 12.13 -2.21
C TYR A 173 10.98 12.10 -0.68
N LYS A 174 11.67 11.12 -0.10
CA LYS A 174 11.76 10.95 1.35
C LYS A 174 12.48 12.13 1.99
N GLY A 175 11.89 12.66 3.05
CA GLY A 175 12.40 13.82 3.80
C GLY A 175 11.98 15.17 3.21
N MET A 176 11.29 15.21 2.07
CA MET A 176 10.75 16.45 1.52
C MET A 176 9.63 16.98 2.41
N LYS A 177 9.68 18.27 2.75
CA LYS A 177 8.63 18.97 3.48
C LYS A 177 7.65 19.59 2.50
N VAL A 178 6.41 19.13 2.54
CA VAL A 178 5.38 19.50 1.57
C VAL A 178 4.17 20.10 2.28
N GLN A 179 3.44 20.94 1.57
CA GLN A 179 2.10 21.39 1.96
C GLN A 179 1.12 21.29 0.80
N TRP A 180 -0.03 20.70 1.06
CA TRP A 180 -1.08 20.43 0.08
C TRP A 180 -2.45 20.75 0.66
N ARG A 181 -3.41 20.85 -0.25
CA ARG A 181 -4.83 20.90 0.11
C ARG A 181 -5.39 19.50 -0.04
N ALA A 182 -6.21 19.09 0.92
CA ALA A 182 -6.74 17.74 0.98
C ALA A 182 -8.19 17.75 1.44
N LEU A 183 -8.90 16.66 1.15
CA LEU A 183 -10.21 16.38 1.72
C LEU A 183 -10.09 15.23 2.72
N LEU A 184 -10.81 15.31 3.84
CA LEU A 184 -10.83 14.22 4.80
C LEU A 184 -11.55 13.01 4.20
N SER A 185 -10.93 11.83 4.21
CA SER A 185 -11.58 10.60 3.74
C SER A 185 -11.96 9.73 4.93
N THR A 186 -10.98 9.29 5.71
CA THR A 186 -11.25 8.42 6.87
C THR A 186 -10.41 8.80 8.08
N VAL A 187 -10.99 8.57 9.26
CA VAL A 187 -10.33 8.69 10.56
C VAL A 187 -10.53 7.38 11.29
N GLU A 188 -9.43 6.69 11.58
CA GLU A 188 -9.42 5.40 12.29
C GLU A 188 -8.67 5.55 13.61
N GLU A 189 -9.25 5.06 14.71
CA GLU A 189 -8.54 5.01 15.98
C GLU A 189 -7.53 3.86 15.99
N LYS A 190 -6.26 4.17 16.28
CA LYS A 190 -5.15 3.21 16.34
C LYS A 190 -4.57 3.17 17.75
N GLY A 191 -5.20 2.38 18.62
CA GLY A 191 -4.82 2.28 20.04
C GLY A 191 -5.32 3.46 20.89
N ASP A 192 -4.81 3.58 22.12
CA ASP A 192 -5.45 4.42 23.15
C ASP A 192 -5.35 5.94 22.91
N ASN A 193 -4.40 6.42 22.09
CA ASN A 193 -4.18 7.88 21.92
C ASN A 193 -3.71 8.31 20.51
N LYS A 194 -3.87 7.47 19.49
CA LYS A 194 -3.48 7.82 18.12
C LYS A 194 -4.63 7.66 17.15
N LEU A 195 -4.69 8.58 16.20
CA LEU A 195 -5.61 8.55 15.08
C LEU A 195 -4.79 8.35 13.81
N ARG A 196 -5.20 7.40 12.98
CA ARG A 196 -4.74 7.27 11.60
C ARG A 196 -5.73 7.98 10.70
N ILE A 197 -5.24 8.91 9.91
CA ILE A 197 -6.05 9.72 9.02
C ILE A 197 -5.66 9.42 7.58
N THR A 198 -6.68 9.28 6.74
CA THR A 198 -6.54 9.18 5.29
C THR A 198 -7.22 10.39 4.68
N ALA A 199 -6.53 11.06 3.74
CA ALA A 199 -7.02 12.25 3.10
C ALA A 199 -6.81 12.18 1.58
N ASP A 200 -7.81 12.61 0.82
CA ASP A 200 -7.73 12.69 -0.64
C ASP A 200 -6.87 13.89 -1.03
N LEU A 201 -5.89 13.67 -1.91
CA LEU A 201 -4.98 14.71 -2.40
C LEU A 201 -5.33 15.22 -3.79
N ASP A 202 -6.05 14.43 -4.59
CA ASP A 202 -6.56 14.80 -5.90
C ASP A 202 -7.69 13.85 -6.37
N ASP A 203 -8.27 14.15 -7.53
CA ASP A 203 -9.30 13.34 -8.19
C ASP A 203 -8.81 11.96 -8.68
N SER A 204 -7.53 11.64 -8.50
CA SER A 204 -6.88 10.49 -9.11
C SER A 204 -6.75 9.27 -8.19
N LEU A 205 -7.47 9.22 -7.06
CA LEU A 205 -7.32 8.18 -6.02
C LEU A 205 -5.89 8.17 -5.44
N LEU A 206 -5.37 9.37 -5.14
CA LEU A 206 -4.10 9.54 -4.45
C LEU A 206 -4.40 10.04 -3.03
N PHE A 207 -3.91 9.29 -2.04
CA PHE A 207 -4.22 9.53 -0.64
C PHE A 207 -2.97 9.95 0.12
N ALA A 208 -3.11 10.88 1.08
CA ALA A 208 -2.17 11.03 2.17
C ALA A 208 -2.60 10.14 3.34
N SER A 209 -1.65 9.42 3.94
CA SER A 209 -1.87 8.71 5.20
C SER A 209 -0.90 9.23 6.26
N PHE A 210 -1.41 9.51 7.45
CA PHE A 210 -0.58 10.00 8.56
C PHE A 210 -1.19 9.68 9.92
N GLU A 211 -0.35 9.71 10.95
CA GLU A 211 -0.76 9.52 12.34
C GLU A 211 -0.67 10.84 13.12
N VAL A 212 -1.70 11.14 13.91
CA VAL A 212 -1.70 12.25 14.88
C VAL A 212 -2.14 11.76 16.25
N GLU A 213 -1.72 12.45 17.29
CA GLU A 213 -2.22 12.18 18.64
C GLU A 213 -3.63 12.75 18.80
N LYS A 214 -4.51 12.00 19.48
CA LYS A 214 -5.91 12.39 19.68
C LYS A 214 -6.05 13.75 20.36
N ASN A 215 -5.11 14.08 21.24
CA ASN A 215 -5.09 15.31 22.02
C ASN A 215 -4.63 16.56 21.24
N THR A 216 -4.05 16.39 20.04
CA THR A 216 -3.48 17.52 19.30
C THR A 216 -4.51 18.29 18.48
N ASN A 217 -5.59 17.64 18.05
CA ASN A 217 -6.54 18.27 17.13
C ASN A 217 -7.94 17.64 17.22
N ASN A 218 -8.75 18.16 18.14
CA ASN A 218 -10.13 17.71 18.34
C ASN A 218 -11.02 17.95 17.11
N THR A 219 -10.65 18.86 16.21
CA THR A 219 -11.42 19.14 14.98
C THR A 219 -11.52 17.91 14.09
N LEU A 220 -10.50 17.03 14.07
CA LEU A 220 -10.52 15.79 13.29
C LEU A 220 -11.50 14.74 13.80
N LEU A 221 -11.86 14.80 15.08
CA LEU A 221 -12.84 13.87 15.66
C LEU A 221 -14.29 14.26 15.33
N ILE A 222 -14.49 15.50 14.90
CA ILE A 222 -15.82 16.10 14.67
C ILE A 222 -16.01 16.43 13.17
N ALA A 223 -14.91 16.50 12.40
CA ALA A 223 -14.96 16.77 10.97
C ALA A 223 -15.64 15.62 10.21
N ASP A 224 -16.55 16.00 9.31
CA ASP A 224 -17.23 15.06 8.43
C ASP A 224 -16.31 14.60 7.28
N GLU A 225 -16.63 13.45 6.70
CA GLU A 225 -16.00 13.00 5.45
C GLU A 225 -16.20 14.06 4.35
N GLY A 226 -15.13 14.36 3.63
CA GLY A 226 -15.07 15.39 2.60
C GLY A 226 -14.75 16.80 3.11
N GLU A 227 -14.51 17.00 4.40
CA GLU A 227 -14.14 18.31 4.94
C GLU A 227 -12.78 18.76 4.37
N PRO A 228 -12.69 19.97 3.75
CA PRO A 228 -11.45 20.46 3.18
C PRO A 228 -10.51 21.02 4.24
N PHE A 229 -9.22 20.70 4.14
CA PHE A 229 -8.19 21.28 5.00
C PHE A 229 -6.82 21.42 4.31
N TRP A 230 -5.97 22.26 4.90
CA TRP A 230 -4.55 22.32 4.56
C TRP A 230 -3.76 21.30 5.37
N LEU A 231 -2.91 20.55 4.68
CA LEU A 231 -2.07 19.48 5.21
C LEU A 231 -0.62 19.82 4.94
N CYS A 232 0.25 19.82 5.96
CA CYS A 232 1.69 19.85 5.74
C CYS A 232 2.42 18.79 6.54
N GLY A 233 3.54 18.31 6.02
CA GLY A 233 4.32 17.27 6.66
C GLY A 233 5.61 16.94 5.91
N GLU A 234 6.37 16.01 6.47
CA GLU A 234 7.57 15.44 5.86
C GLU A 234 7.21 14.10 5.22
N ILE A 235 7.53 13.89 3.94
CA ILE A 235 7.27 12.63 3.26
C ILE A 235 8.15 11.53 3.87
N ILE A 236 7.53 10.52 4.48
CA ILE A 236 8.21 9.34 5.02
C ILE A 236 8.39 8.32 3.91
N GLU A 237 7.32 8.09 3.14
CA GLU A 237 7.25 7.12 2.06
C GLU A 237 6.29 7.62 0.97
N ALA A 238 6.68 7.43 -0.29
CA ALA A 238 5.85 7.79 -1.44
C ALA A 238 5.61 6.55 -2.29
N GLU A 239 4.36 6.12 -2.35
CA GLU A 239 3.90 5.04 -3.23
C GLU A 239 3.11 5.58 -4.42
N SER A 240 2.65 4.68 -5.29
CA SER A 240 1.91 5.06 -6.50
C SER A 240 0.52 5.66 -6.21
N TYR A 241 -0.04 5.39 -5.03
CA TYR A 241 -1.40 5.77 -4.63
C TYR A 241 -1.50 6.30 -3.21
N THR A 242 -0.45 6.14 -2.41
CA THR A 242 -0.45 6.57 -1.01
C THR A 242 0.85 7.29 -0.73
N ILE A 243 0.76 8.45 -0.07
CA ILE A 243 1.91 9.19 0.44
C ILE A 243 1.81 9.20 1.95
N GLU A 244 2.79 8.61 2.62
CA GLU A 244 2.87 8.61 4.07
C GLU A 244 3.60 9.87 4.55
N LEU A 245 2.93 10.65 5.42
CA LEU A 245 3.46 11.89 5.95
C LEU A 245 3.77 11.77 7.46
N GLY A 246 4.89 12.35 7.85
CA GLY A 246 5.34 12.50 9.23
C GLY A 246 5.33 13.95 9.69
N LYS A 247 5.37 14.14 11.02
CA LYS A 247 5.39 15.47 11.68
C LYS A 247 4.31 16.40 11.12
N VAL A 248 3.10 15.85 10.98
CA VAL A 248 2.01 16.50 10.27
C VAL A 248 1.42 17.63 11.10
N LYS A 249 1.10 18.73 10.43
CA LYS A 249 0.25 19.81 10.95
C LYS A 249 -0.90 20.05 9.98
N LEU A 250 -2.04 20.42 10.55
CA LEU A 250 -3.29 20.59 9.83
C LEU A 250 -3.85 21.97 10.12
N LYS A 251 -4.48 22.58 9.12
CA LYS A 251 -5.26 23.80 9.29
C LYS A 251 -6.59 23.66 8.56
N PHE A 252 -7.66 23.55 9.35
CA PHE A 252 -9.03 23.65 8.85
C PHE A 252 -9.38 25.11 8.59
N ARG A 253 -10.47 25.34 7.86
CA ARG A 253 -11.03 26.68 7.70
C ARG A 253 -11.46 27.23 9.07
N GLU A 254 -11.10 28.46 9.37
CA GLU A 254 -11.67 29.19 10.51
C GLU A 254 -13.12 29.56 10.14
N THR A 255 -14.08 29.00 10.87
CA THR A 255 -15.51 29.29 10.77
C THR A 255 -15.88 30.61 11.44
#